data_AF-A0A0X8XBT8-F1
#
_entry.id   AF-A0A0X8XBT8-F1
#
_cell.length_a   1.000
_cell.length_b   1.000
_cell.length_c   1.000
_cell.angle_alpha   90.00
_cell.angle_beta   90.00
_cell.angle_gamma   90.00
#
_symmetry.space_group_name_H-M   'P 1'
#
loop_
_entity.id
_entity.type
_entity.pdbx_description
1 polymer ?
#
loop_
_entity_poly.entity_id
_entity_poly.type
_entity_poly.pdbx_seq_one_letter_code
_entity_poly.pdbx_strand_id
1 'polypeptide(L)'
;MDLLLLAVAAVLVNNFVLTQFLGLCPFLGVSRKIETAAGMAMATAFVLTLASILSHLAFDYILVPLEAEHLRTPAFILIIAVAVQLTEMAVRFTSPMLQQVLGLYLPLITTNCAVLGVALLNLRSEHDLISATVYGASAAAGFGLVLIIFAALRERLESAEVPKPFRGAPIALVSAGILAMGFMGFAGLAHATEREMIGERDEMVEAEVSTLAVSEDAAPVPLVLLKGVDSEQVIPIFIGNNEAQAIHSALHGYQPPRPMTHDLFGAVLESMDGALKAVFIDGILDGAYIAILELSLPGRDEPVYIDSRASDAIALALRAEAKIFVSPQVIEAAEEHEEFEPLEKQPPIEQHQVDSNPMATYCLSSERPEIFC
;
A
#
# COMPACT_ATOMS: atom_id res chain seq x y z
N MET A 1 -7.06 -4.00 -17.42
CA MET A 1 -5.99 -4.55 -16.57
C MET A 1 -5.71 -5.98 -17.02
N ASP A 2 -4.46 -6.31 -17.35
CA ASP A 2 -4.10 -7.67 -17.76
C ASP A 2 -4.43 -8.67 -16.65
N LEU A 3 -5.11 -9.77 -17.00
CA LEU A 3 -5.47 -10.84 -16.05
C LEU A 3 -4.24 -11.38 -15.29
N LEU A 4 -3.07 -11.36 -15.94
CA LEU A 4 -1.80 -11.73 -15.35
C LEU A 4 -1.34 -10.73 -14.27
N LEU A 5 -1.46 -9.42 -14.55
CA LEU A 5 -1.12 -8.37 -13.60
C LEU A 5 -2.08 -8.40 -12.39
N LEU A 6 -3.39 -8.60 -12.64
CA LEU A 6 -4.39 -8.79 -11.59
C LEU A 6 -4.03 -9.99 -10.69
N ALA A 7 -3.66 -11.12 -11.28
CA ALA A 7 -3.30 -12.32 -10.54
C ALA A 7 -2.02 -12.12 -9.71
N VAL A 8 -0.97 -11.55 -10.30
CA VAL A 8 0.30 -11.28 -9.61
C VAL A 8 0.08 -10.27 -8.47
N ALA A 9 -0.67 -9.21 -8.71
CA ALA A 9 -1.02 -8.22 -7.70
C ALA A 9 -1.81 -8.84 -6.54
N ALA A 10 -2.81 -9.68 -6.82
CA ALA A 10 -3.61 -10.32 -5.78
C ALA A 10 -2.85 -11.38 -4.96
N VAL A 11 -1.91 -12.11 -5.56
CA VAL A 11 -1.12 -13.14 -4.87
C VAL A 11 -0.04 -12.51 -3.97
N LEU A 12 0.69 -11.52 -4.49
CA LEU A 12 1.93 -11.02 -3.88
C LEU A 12 1.77 -9.63 -3.24
N VAL A 13 1.19 -8.68 -3.96
CA VAL A 13 1.18 -7.25 -3.57
C VAL A 13 0.07 -6.98 -2.55
N ASN A 14 -1.15 -7.34 -2.90
CA ASN A 14 -2.35 -7.16 -2.08
C ASN A 14 -2.68 -8.44 -1.31
N ASN A 15 -1.67 -9.06 -0.70
CA ASN A 15 -1.86 -10.31 0.03
C ASN A 15 -2.80 -10.12 1.22
N PHE A 16 -3.92 -10.85 1.20
CA PHE A 16 -4.97 -10.76 2.22
C PHE A 16 -4.50 -11.03 3.65
N VAL A 17 -3.53 -11.93 3.82
CA VAL A 17 -3.07 -12.37 5.15
C VAL A 17 -2.06 -11.38 5.73
N LEU A 18 -1.11 -10.94 4.91
CA LEU A 18 0.04 -10.15 5.38
C LEU A 18 -0.17 -8.64 5.26
N THR A 19 -0.86 -8.19 4.20
CA THR A 19 -1.08 -6.77 3.94
C THR A 19 -2.40 -6.28 4.52
N GLN A 20 -3.45 -7.10 4.43
CA GLN A 20 -4.80 -6.71 4.89
C GLN A 20 -5.23 -7.40 6.21
N PHE A 21 -4.39 -8.27 6.78
CA PHE A 21 -4.61 -8.96 8.06
C PHE A 21 -5.90 -9.81 8.15
N LEU A 22 -6.42 -10.30 7.03
CA LEU A 22 -7.58 -11.20 6.99
C LEU A 22 -7.14 -12.68 7.01
N GLY A 23 -7.93 -13.54 7.65
CA GLY A 23 -7.69 -14.99 7.68
C GLY A 23 -6.63 -15.45 8.68
N LEU A 24 -6.32 -14.63 9.68
CA LEU A 24 -5.35 -14.96 10.74
C LEU A 24 -5.77 -16.17 11.58
N CYS A 25 -7.07 -16.40 11.80
CA CYS A 25 -7.57 -17.52 12.61
C CYS A 25 -7.16 -18.89 12.04
N PRO A 26 -7.50 -19.23 10.77
CA PRO A 26 -7.01 -20.47 10.18
C PRO A 26 -5.49 -20.45 9.98
N PHE A 27 -4.91 -19.29 9.64
CA PHE A 27 -3.48 -19.14 9.43
C PHE A 27 -2.64 -19.53 10.66
N LEU A 28 -3.02 -19.08 11.86
CA LEU A 28 -2.34 -19.44 13.11
C LEU A 28 -2.70 -20.85 13.61
N GLY A 29 -3.91 -21.31 13.32
CA GLY A 29 -4.45 -22.58 13.80
C GLY A 29 -3.86 -23.82 13.15
N VAL A 30 -3.59 -23.79 11.84
CA VAL A 30 -3.19 -24.99 11.05
C VAL A 30 -1.74 -24.97 10.54
N SER A 31 -0.97 -23.92 10.85
CA SER A 31 0.41 -23.75 10.38
C SER A 31 1.47 -24.43 11.24
N ARG A 32 1.11 -25.42 12.06
CA ARG A 32 2.11 -26.20 12.82
C ARG A 32 2.84 -27.23 11.97
N LYS A 33 2.16 -27.76 10.95
CA LYS A 33 2.72 -28.74 10.03
C LYS A 33 2.44 -28.34 8.59
N ILE A 34 3.39 -28.60 7.71
CA ILE A 34 3.26 -28.30 6.29
C ILE A 34 2.13 -29.13 5.66
N GLU A 35 1.94 -30.40 6.06
CA GLU A 35 0.89 -31.25 5.48
C GLU A 35 -0.51 -30.74 5.83
N THR A 36 -0.72 -30.28 7.08
CA THR A 36 -2.00 -29.70 7.50
C THR A 36 -2.24 -28.35 6.85
N ALA A 37 -1.20 -27.53 6.73
CA ALA A 37 -1.24 -26.26 6.03
C ALA A 37 -1.60 -26.42 4.54
N ALA A 38 -0.98 -27.38 3.85
CA ALA A 38 -1.25 -27.66 2.45
C ALA A 38 -2.70 -28.15 2.22
N GLY A 39 -3.19 -29.04 3.09
CA GLY A 39 -4.59 -29.47 3.05
C GLY A 39 -5.57 -28.31 3.23
N MET A 40 -5.28 -27.41 4.16
CA MET A 40 -6.11 -26.23 4.42
C MET A 40 -6.05 -25.22 3.27
N ALA A 41 -4.88 -25.01 2.68
CA ALA A 41 -4.70 -24.15 1.51
C ALA A 41 -5.56 -24.65 0.34
N MET A 42 -5.56 -25.94 0.03
CA MET A 42 -6.37 -26.51 -1.05
C MET A 42 -7.88 -26.38 -0.77
N ALA A 43 -8.32 -26.69 0.45
CA ALA A 43 -9.73 -26.56 0.83
C ALA A 43 -10.21 -25.10 0.74
N THR A 44 -9.40 -24.17 1.27
CA THR A 44 -9.70 -22.73 1.23
C THR A 44 -9.68 -22.21 -0.20
N ALA A 45 -8.81 -22.73 -1.06
CA ALA A 45 -8.75 -22.35 -2.46
C ALA A 45 -10.03 -22.70 -3.21
N PHE A 46 -10.50 -23.94 -3.04
CA PHE A 46 -11.77 -24.37 -3.62
C PHE A 46 -12.95 -23.52 -3.13
N VAL A 47 -13.02 -23.24 -1.82
CA VAL A 47 -14.08 -22.40 -1.24
C VAL A 47 -14.01 -20.97 -1.76
N LEU A 48 -12.82 -20.34 -1.81
CA LEU A 48 -12.66 -18.96 -2.25
C LEU A 48 -13.07 -18.77 -3.71
N THR A 49 -12.62 -19.67 -4.60
CA THR A 49 -12.98 -19.62 -6.02
C THR A 49 -14.48 -19.83 -6.20
N LEU A 50 -15.05 -20.85 -5.56
CA LEU A 50 -16.48 -21.15 -5.66
C LEU A 50 -17.34 -20.02 -5.06
N ALA A 51 -16.98 -19.52 -3.89
CA ALA A 51 -17.68 -18.43 -3.23
C ALA A 51 -17.64 -17.16 -4.08
N SER A 52 -16.51 -16.84 -4.73
CA SER A 52 -16.39 -15.68 -5.62
C SER A 52 -17.34 -15.77 -6.82
N ILE A 53 -17.44 -16.94 -7.45
CA ILE A 53 -18.37 -17.19 -8.55
C ILE A 53 -19.82 -17.05 -8.07
N LEU A 54 -20.17 -17.76 -6.99
CA LEU A 54 -21.53 -17.81 -6.48
C LEU A 54 -21.99 -16.45 -5.94
N SER A 55 -21.12 -15.70 -5.26
CA SER A 55 -21.46 -14.38 -4.73
C SER A 55 -21.69 -13.36 -5.85
N HIS A 56 -20.88 -13.40 -6.91
CA HIS A 56 -21.04 -12.53 -8.07
C HIS A 56 -22.37 -12.84 -8.79
N LEU A 57 -22.63 -14.11 -9.11
CA LEU A 57 -23.89 -14.52 -9.72
C LEU A 57 -25.10 -14.18 -8.85
N ALA A 58 -25.02 -14.41 -7.53
CA ALA A 58 -26.12 -14.10 -6.63
C ALA A 58 -26.36 -12.59 -6.52
N PHE A 59 -25.31 -11.77 -6.56
CA PHE A 59 -25.49 -10.32 -6.52
C PHE A 59 -26.25 -9.82 -7.76
N ASP A 60 -25.76 -10.15 -8.95
CA ASP A 60 -26.32 -9.64 -10.21
C ASP A 60 -27.70 -10.23 -10.53
N TYR A 61 -27.90 -11.53 -10.31
CA TYR A 61 -29.14 -12.21 -10.70
C TYR A 61 -30.19 -12.30 -9.59
N ILE A 62 -29.83 -12.05 -8.33
CA ILE A 62 -30.77 -12.14 -7.22
C ILE A 62 -30.90 -10.80 -6.51
N LEU A 63 -29.81 -10.21 -6.01
CA LEU A 63 -29.92 -9.03 -5.15
C LEU A 63 -30.32 -7.76 -5.93
N VAL A 64 -29.70 -7.53 -7.08
CA VAL A 64 -30.01 -6.38 -7.96
C VAL A 64 -31.48 -6.39 -8.43
N PRO A 65 -32.03 -7.47 -9.03
CA PRO A 65 -33.42 -7.47 -9.49
C PRO A 65 -34.45 -7.43 -8.35
N LEU A 66 -34.07 -7.80 -7.13
CA LEU A 66 -34.93 -7.67 -5.95
C LEU A 66 -34.74 -6.32 -5.21
N GLU A 67 -33.90 -5.41 -5.72
CA GLU A 67 -33.55 -4.13 -5.07
C GLU A 67 -33.04 -4.31 -3.62
N ALA A 68 -32.42 -5.46 -3.35
CA ALA A 68 -32.08 -5.93 -2.01
C ALA A 68 -30.56 -5.88 -1.73
N GLU A 69 -29.84 -4.95 -2.35
CA GLU A 69 -28.38 -4.80 -2.26
C GLU A 69 -27.87 -4.66 -0.81
N HIS A 70 -28.68 -4.06 0.07
CA HIS A 70 -28.40 -3.92 1.50
C HIS A 70 -28.20 -5.26 2.22
N LEU A 71 -28.72 -6.37 1.67
CA LEU A 71 -28.59 -7.73 2.21
C LEU A 71 -27.35 -8.47 1.69
N ARG A 72 -26.41 -7.79 1.00
CA ARG A 72 -25.19 -8.41 0.45
C ARG A 72 -24.39 -9.23 1.46
N THR A 73 -24.11 -8.67 2.64
CA THR A 73 -23.27 -9.32 3.66
C THR A 73 -23.92 -10.60 4.20
N PRO A 74 -25.18 -10.58 4.69
CA PRO A 74 -25.83 -11.82 5.14
C PRO A 74 -26.02 -12.84 4.00
N ALA A 75 -26.31 -12.39 2.78
CA ALA A 75 -26.41 -13.30 1.62
C ALA A 75 -25.07 -14.01 1.32
N PHE A 76 -23.96 -13.26 1.34
CA PHE A 76 -22.63 -13.84 1.08
C PHE A 76 -22.21 -14.81 2.18
N ILE A 77 -22.50 -14.51 3.45
CA ILE A 77 -22.23 -15.44 4.56
C ILE A 77 -22.99 -16.77 4.34
N LEU A 78 -24.25 -16.72 3.91
CA LEU A 78 -25.05 -17.92 3.60
C LEU A 78 -24.42 -18.72 2.44
N ILE A 79 -24.03 -18.05 1.35
CA ILE A 79 -23.39 -18.67 0.19
C ILE A 79 -22.08 -19.35 0.61
N ILE A 80 -21.26 -18.67 1.41
CA ILE A 80 -20.00 -19.22 1.93
C ILE A 80 -20.27 -20.44 2.81
N ALA A 81 -21.27 -20.39 3.69
CA ALA A 81 -21.63 -21.54 4.53
C ALA A 81 -22.02 -22.77 3.69
N VAL A 82 -22.81 -22.57 2.63
CA VAL A 82 -23.17 -23.65 1.69
C VAL A 82 -21.94 -24.17 0.93
N ALA A 83 -21.08 -23.27 0.44
CA ALA A 83 -19.85 -23.65 -0.28
C ALA A 83 -18.89 -24.45 0.61
N VAL A 84 -18.70 -24.06 1.86
CA VAL A 84 -17.88 -24.80 2.83
C VAL A 84 -18.50 -26.16 3.14
N GLN A 85 -19.82 -26.23 3.33
CA GLN A 85 -20.50 -27.51 3.58
C GLN A 85 -20.33 -28.49 2.41
N LEU A 86 -20.42 -28.00 1.18
CA LEU A 86 -20.14 -28.78 -0.02
C LEU A 86 -18.68 -29.25 -0.04
N THR A 87 -17.75 -28.38 0.35
CA THR A 87 -16.32 -28.69 0.40
C THR A 87 -16.02 -29.77 1.44
N GLU A 88 -16.62 -29.70 2.63
CA GLU A 88 -16.48 -30.73 3.64
C GLU A 88 -16.95 -32.10 3.13
N MET A 89 -18.09 -32.13 2.43
CA MET A 89 -18.59 -33.35 1.82
C MET A 89 -17.64 -33.89 0.74
N ALA A 90 -17.09 -33.01 -0.10
CA ALA A 90 -16.14 -33.38 -1.15
C ALA A 90 -14.80 -33.90 -0.59
N VAL A 91 -14.27 -33.28 0.46
CA VAL A 91 -13.04 -33.72 1.16
C VAL A 91 -13.25 -35.08 1.82
N ARG A 92 -14.39 -35.28 2.49
CA ARG A 92 -14.76 -36.57 3.08
C ARG A 92 -14.83 -37.68 2.04
N PHE A 93 -15.36 -37.39 0.85
CA PHE A 93 -15.46 -38.36 -0.23
C PHE A 93 -14.10 -38.68 -0.88
N THR A 94 -13.28 -37.66 -1.12
CA THR A 94 -12.02 -37.82 -1.87
C THR A 94 -10.88 -38.35 -1.00
N SER A 95 -10.81 -37.91 0.26
CA SER A 95 -9.66 -38.19 1.14
C SER A 95 -10.08 -38.30 2.62
N PRO A 96 -10.49 -39.51 3.08
CA PRO A 96 -10.91 -39.72 4.47
C PRO A 96 -9.79 -39.45 5.49
N MET A 97 -8.52 -39.63 5.10
CA MET A 97 -7.37 -39.27 5.95
C MET A 97 -7.31 -37.76 6.21
N LEU A 98 -7.51 -36.93 5.19
CA LEU A 98 -7.46 -35.48 5.34
C LEU A 98 -8.61 -35.00 6.22
N GLN A 99 -9.80 -35.58 6.08
CA GLN A 99 -10.94 -35.28 6.95
C GLN A 99 -10.65 -35.56 8.44
N GLN A 100 -9.92 -36.64 8.76
CA GLN A 100 -9.58 -36.97 10.16
C GLN A 100 -8.67 -35.93 10.81
N VAL A 101 -7.84 -35.25 10.01
CA VAL A 101 -6.87 -34.25 10.51
C VAL A 101 -7.44 -32.82 10.42
N LEU A 102 -8.19 -32.53 9.36
CA LEU A 102 -8.69 -31.20 9.04
C LEU A 102 -10.15 -30.94 9.45
N GLY A 103 -10.90 -31.98 9.82
CA GLY A 103 -12.34 -31.88 10.08
C GLY A 103 -12.73 -30.87 11.14
N LEU A 104 -11.87 -30.63 12.14
CA LEU A 104 -12.07 -29.59 13.16
C LEU A 104 -11.77 -28.17 12.66
N TYR A 105 -11.01 -28.04 11.57
CA TYR A 105 -10.58 -26.76 11.01
C TYR A 105 -11.43 -26.31 9.82
N LEU A 106 -12.17 -27.19 9.16
CA LEU A 106 -13.10 -26.83 8.08
C LEU A 106 -14.16 -25.79 8.52
N PRO A 107 -14.73 -25.85 9.73
CA PRO A 107 -15.62 -24.78 10.22
C PRO A 107 -14.94 -23.41 10.36
N LEU A 108 -13.61 -23.34 10.50
CA LEU A 108 -12.91 -22.05 10.52
C LEU A 108 -12.90 -21.36 9.15
N ILE A 109 -13.21 -22.08 8.06
CA ILE A 109 -13.35 -21.50 6.73
C ILE A 109 -14.63 -20.66 6.64
N THR A 110 -15.73 -21.07 7.26
CA THR A 110 -16.99 -20.31 7.20
C THR A 110 -16.86 -18.95 7.89
N THR A 111 -16.12 -18.90 9.00
CA THR A 111 -15.84 -17.67 9.75
C THR A 111 -14.54 -17.00 9.33
N ASN A 112 -13.97 -17.38 8.19
CA ASN A 112 -12.72 -16.81 7.71
C ASN A 112 -12.97 -15.42 7.12
N CYS A 113 -12.40 -14.40 7.75
CA CYS A 113 -12.49 -13.02 7.29
C CYS A 113 -11.99 -12.83 5.85
N ALA A 114 -10.98 -13.60 5.41
CA ALA A 114 -10.46 -13.51 4.05
C ALA A 114 -11.49 -14.00 3.02
N VAL A 115 -12.28 -15.03 3.35
CA VAL A 115 -13.29 -15.57 2.44
C VAL A 115 -14.42 -14.57 2.21
N LEU A 116 -14.91 -13.96 3.29
CA LEU A 116 -15.91 -12.90 3.17
C LEU A 116 -15.33 -11.63 2.52
N GLY A 117 -14.09 -11.27 2.87
CA GLY A 117 -13.41 -10.10 2.33
C GLY A 117 -13.23 -10.16 0.81
N VAL A 118 -12.77 -11.29 0.28
CA VAL A 118 -12.62 -11.50 -1.17
C VAL A 118 -13.97 -11.37 -1.90
N ALA A 119 -15.04 -11.96 -1.35
CA ALA A 119 -16.37 -11.86 -1.94
C ALA A 119 -16.89 -10.41 -1.98
N LEU A 120 -16.64 -9.63 -0.93
CA LEU A 120 -17.05 -8.22 -0.86
C LEU A 120 -16.19 -7.32 -1.76
N LEU A 121 -14.86 -7.53 -1.81
CA LEU A 121 -13.95 -6.75 -2.66
C LEU A 121 -14.20 -7.00 -4.15
N ASN A 122 -14.49 -8.25 -4.53
CA ASN A 122 -14.86 -8.58 -5.90
C ASN A 122 -16.03 -7.75 -6.41
N LEU A 123 -16.96 -7.44 -5.52
CA LEU A 123 -18.14 -6.65 -5.82
C LEU A 123 -17.84 -5.15 -5.90
N ARG A 124 -17.04 -4.63 -4.96
CA ARG A 124 -16.66 -3.21 -4.94
C ARG A 124 -15.82 -2.81 -6.15
N SER A 125 -15.02 -3.73 -6.66
CA SER A 125 -14.14 -3.51 -7.82
C SER A 125 -14.83 -3.76 -9.17
N GLU A 126 -16.15 -3.97 -9.20
CA GLU A 126 -16.96 -4.20 -10.41
C GLU A 126 -16.35 -5.25 -11.36
N HIS A 127 -15.74 -6.29 -10.80
CA HIS A 127 -15.11 -7.31 -11.64
C HIS A 127 -16.18 -8.12 -12.39
N ASP A 128 -16.06 -8.21 -13.71
CA ASP A 128 -16.76 -9.20 -14.52
C ASP A 128 -16.56 -10.62 -13.97
N LEU A 129 -17.49 -11.55 -14.24
CA LEU A 129 -17.45 -12.93 -13.74
C LEU A 129 -16.09 -13.63 -13.92
N ILE A 130 -15.44 -13.43 -15.07
CA ILE A 130 -14.11 -14.01 -15.34
C ILE A 130 -13.05 -13.39 -14.43
N SER A 131 -13.03 -12.06 -14.33
CA SER A 131 -12.12 -11.32 -13.46
C SER A 131 -12.35 -11.66 -11.99
N ALA A 132 -13.60 -11.81 -11.54
CA ALA A 132 -13.96 -12.20 -10.18
C ALA A 132 -13.49 -13.63 -9.84
N THR A 133 -13.58 -14.55 -10.81
CA THR A 133 -13.09 -15.92 -10.66
C THR A 133 -11.56 -15.95 -10.55
N VAL A 134 -10.87 -15.24 -11.45
CA VAL A 134 -9.42 -15.14 -11.46
C VAL A 134 -8.92 -14.46 -10.18
N TYR A 135 -9.59 -13.41 -9.72
CA TYR A 135 -9.28 -12.73 -8.46
C TYR A 135 -9.45 -13.67 -7.27
N GLY A 136 -10.57 -14.40 -7.18
CA GLY A 136 -10.81 -15.38 -6.11
C GLY A 136 -9.78 -16.51 -6.08
N ALA A 137 -9.43 -17.05 -7.25
CA ALA A 137 -8.37 -18.07 -7.38
C ALA A 137 -6.97 -17.52 -7.04
N SER A 138 -6.69 -16.26 -7.38
CA SER A 138 -5.43 -15.60 -7.06
C SER A 138 -5.32 -15.30 -5.57
N ALA A 139 -6.39 -14.83 -4.94
CA ALA A 139 -6.47 -14.63 -3.49
C ALA A 139 -6.25 -15.94 -2.73
N ALA A 140 -6.85 -17.03 -3.21
CA ALA A 140 -6.63 -18.38 -2.70
C ALA A 140 -5.17 -18.85 -2.81
N ALA A 141 -4.54 -18.64 -3.97
CA ALA A 141 -3.14 -18.95 -4.17
C ALA A 141 -2.23 -18.13 -3.24
N GLY A 142 -2.51 -16.84 -3.05
CA GLY A 142 -1.80 -15.97 -2.12
C GLY A 142 -1.91 -16.42 -0.66
N PHE A 143 -3.12 -16.79 -0.22
CA PHE A 143 -3.34 -17.35 1.12
C PHE A 143 -2.56 -18.67 1.30
N GLY A 144 -2.65 -19.57 0.32
CA GLY A 144 -1.98 -20.87 0.36
C GLY A 144 -0.45 -20.76 0.39
N LEU A 145 0.12 -19.87 -0.44
CA LEU A 145 1.55 -19.58 -0.47
C LEU A 145 2.05 -19.13 0.90
N VAL A 146 1.41 -18.10 1.47
CA VAL A 146 1.81 -17.55 2.78
C VAL A 146 1.63 -18.58 3.88
N LEU A 147 0.55 -19.36 3.86
CA LEU A 147 0.29 -20.40 4.84
C LEU A 147 1.38 -21.50 4.83
N ILE A 148 1.80 -21.94 3.64
CA ILE A 148 2.84 -22.97 3.49
C ILE A 148 4.21 -22.42 3.91
N ILE A 149 4.58 -21.21 3.48
CA ILE A 149 5.83 -20.55 3.91
C ILE A 149 5.87 -20.43 5.43
N PHE A 150 4.77 -19.98 6.04
CA PHE A 150 4.69 -19.82 7.48
C PHE A 150 4.71 -21.14 8.23
N ALA A 151 4.08 -22.20 7.69
CA ALA A 151 4.18 -23.53 8.26
C ALA A 151 5.62 -24.06 8.25
N ALA A 152 6.35 -23.87 7.14
CA ALA A 152 7.76 -24.24 7.05
C ALA A 152 8.65 -23.44 8.02
N LEU A 153 8.37 -22.14 8.21
CA LEU A 153 9.05 -21.32 9.22
C LEU A 153 8.77 -21.85 10.64
N ARG A 154 7.51 -22.20 10.94
CA ARG A 154 7.11 -22.71 12.25
C ARG A 154 7.71 -24.07 12.56
N GLU A 155 7.74 -25.00 11.61
CA GLU A 155 8.42 -26.29 11.80
C GLU A 155 9.92 -26.11 12.10
N ARG A 156 10.59 -25.20 11.39
CA ARG A 156 12.00 -24.88 11.68
C ARG A 156 12.18 -24.30 13.08
N LEU A 157 11.30 -23.40 13.51
CA LEU A 157 11.34 -22.79 14.84
C LEU A 157 11.11 -23.79 15.98
N GLU A 158 10.39 -24.90 15.76
CA GLU A 158 10.24 -25.95 16.77
C GLU A 158 11.56 -26.63 17.12
N SER A 159 12.49 -26.70 16.16
CA SER A 159 13.84 -27.24 16.36
C SER A 159 14.87 -26.20 16.84
N ALA A 160 14.50 -24.91 16.91
CA ALA A 160 15.39 -23.82 17.26
C ALA A 160 15.40 -23.51 18.77
N GLU A 161 16.48 -22.90 19.25
CA GLU A 161 16.62 -22.47 20.64
C GLU A 161 15.83 -21.18 20.92
N VAL A 162 14.51 -21.30 21.07
CA VAL A 162 13.64 -20.17 21.44
C VAL A 162 13.57 -20.04 22.97
N PRO A 163 13.79 -18.85 23.55
CA PRO A 163 13.63 -18.60 24.98
C PRO A 163 12.24 -19.03 25.48
N LYS A 164 12.18 -19.62 26.68
CA LYS A 164 10.93 -20.16 27.24
C LYS A 164 9.71 -19.22 27.16
N PRO A 165 9.83 -17.90 27.45
CA PRO A 165 8.68 -16.99 27.38
C PRO A 165 8.11 -16.79 25.96
N PHE A 166 8.92 -17.00 24.92
CA PHE A 166 8.53 -16.74 23.54
C PHE A 166 8.00 -17.98 22.80
N ARG A 167 8.07 -19.17 23.40
CA ARG A 167 7.67 -20.42 22.74
C ARG A 167 6.18 -20.43 22.40
N GLY A 168 5.85 -20.97 21.21
CA GLY A 168 4.47 -21.13 20.76
C GLY A 168 3.93 -19.90 20.04
N ALA A 169 2.82 -19.35 20.52
CA ALA A 169 2.13 -18.23 19.85
C ALA A 169 2.98 -16.93 19.76
N PRO A 170 3.74 -16.51 20.79
CA PRO A 170 4.50 -15.26 20.72
C PRO A 170 5.54 -15.26 19.58
N ILE A 171 6.39 -16.28 19.49
CA ILE A 171 7.38 -16.38 18.40
C ILE A 171 6.69 -16.52 17.03
N ALA A 172 5.53 -17.17 16.96
CA ALA A 172 4.76 -17.28 15.72
C ALA A 172 4.28 -15.89 15.24
N LEU A 173 3.77 -15.04 16.15
CA LEU A 173 3.35 -13.68 15.82
C LEU A 173 4.54 -12.79 15.42
N VAL A 174 5.67 -12.89 16.13
CA VAL A 174 6.91 -12.17 15.74
C VAL A 174 7.36 -12.58 14.34
N SER A 175 7.37 -13.89 14.07
CA SER A 175 7.77 -14.43 12.76
C SER A 175 6.79 -14.03 11.65
N ALA A 176 5.49 -13.97 11.96
CA ALA A 176 4.48 -13.48 11.01
C ALA A 176 4.69 -11.99 10.69
N GLY A 177 5.04 -11.17 11.69
CA GLY A 177 5.38 -9.76 11.48
C GLY A 177 6.62 -9.57 10.61
N ILE A 178 7.68 -10.36 10.82
CA ILE A 178 8.88 -10.34 9.97
C ILE A 178 8.55 -10.78 8.54
N LEU A 179 7.74 -11.83 8.39
CA LEU A 179 7.27 -12.28 7.09
C LEU A 179 6.44 -11.20 6.37
N ALA A 180 5.57 -10.49 7.09
CA ALA A 180 4.79 -9.37 6.55
C ALA A 180 5.70 -8.22 6.09
N MET A 181 6.73 -7.86 6.86
CA MET A 181 7.73 -6.87 6.45
C MET A 181 8.47 -7.28 5.16
N GLY A 182 8.79 -8.57 5.00
CA GLY A 182 9.37 -9.08 3.75
C GLY A 182 8.42 -8.94 2.56
N PHE A 183 7.13 -9.21 2.75
CA PHE A 183 6.13 -9.10 1.69
C PHE A 183 5.77 -7.65 1.34
N MET A 184 5.85 -6.71 2.29
CA MET A 184 5.68 -5.27 2.00
C MET A 184 6.67 -4.77 0.95
N GLY A 185 7.84 -5.40 0.80
CA GLY A 185 8.79 -5.09 -0.28
C GLY A 185 8.23 -5.33 -1.70
N PHE A 186 7.21 -6.16 -1.85
CA PHE A 186 6.54 -6.39 -3.13
C PHE A 186 5.44 -5.36 -3.44
N ALA A 187 5.08 -4.47 -2.51
CA ALA A 187 4.06 -3.45 -2.75
C ALA A 187 4.39 -2.57 -3.96
N GLY A 188 5.68 -2.32 -4.21
CA GLY A 188 6.14 -1.58 -5.38
C GLY A 188 5.90 -2.29 -6.72
N LEU A 189 5.71 -3.61 -6.78
CA LEU A 189 5.51 -4.34 -8.05
C LEU A 189 4.18 -4.02 -8.73
N ALA A 190 3.15 -3.59 -7.99
CA ALA A 190 1.88 -3.17 -8.57
C ALA A 190 1.92 -1.75 -9.13
N HIS A 191 2.88 -0.93 -8.71
CA HIS A 191 3.03 0.47 -9.11
C HIS A 191 4.22 0.69 -10.07
N ALA A 192 5.17 -0.25 -10.14
CA ALA A 192 6.40 -0.15 -10.92
C ALA A 192 6.25 -0.48 -12.42
N THR A 193 5.03 -0.71 -12.92
CA THR A 193 4.78 -0.91 -14.35
C THR A 193 4.16 0.35 -14.93
N GLU A 194 4.99 1.11 -15.68
CA GLU A 194 4.58 2.01 -16.77
C GLU A 194 3.24 2.72 -16.51
N ARG A 195 3.17 3.53 -15.45
CA ARG A 195 2.03 4.42 -15.29
C ARG A 195 2.08 5.43 -16.44
N GLU A 196 1.13 5.31 -17.37
CA GLU A 196 0.92 6.34 -18.38
C GLU A 196 0.45 7.64 -17.70
N MET A 197 0.96 8.76 -18.19
CA MET A 197 0.61 10.09 -17.70
C MET A 197 -0.89 10.34 -17.85
N ILE A 198 -1.54 10.78 -16.78
CA ILE A 198 -2.95 11.16 -16.79
C ILE A 198 -3.04 12.58 -17.36
N GLY A 199 -3.52 12.68 -18.60
CA GLY A 199 -3.67 13.93 -19.33
C GLY A 199 -2.66 14.11 -20.46
N GLU A 200 -2.92 15.08 -21.35
CA GLU A 200 -2.04 15.38 -22.47
C GLU A 200 -0.93 16.33 -22.05
N ARG A 201 0.31 16.05 -22.49
CA ARG A 201 1.50 16.87 -22.17
C ARG A 201 1.35 18.33 -22.59
N ASP A 202 0.59 18.59 -23.65
CA ASP A 202 0.36 19.93 -24.20
C ASP A 202 -0.61 20.78 -23.36
N GLU A 203 -1.40 20.15 -22.47
CA GLU A 203 -2.35 20.82 -21.59
C GLU A 203 -1.77 21.11 -20.19
N MET A 204 -0.55 20.63 -19.93
CA MET A 204 0.11 20.77 -18.64
C MET A 204 0.55 22.21 -18.39
N VAL A 205 0.33 22.69 -17.16
CA VAL A 205 0.71 24.05 -16.75
C VAL A 205 2.05 23.99 -16.01
N GLU A 206 3.02 24.79 -16.46
CA GLU A 206 4.30 24.95 -15.75
C GLU A 206 4.06 25.64 -14.40
N ALA A 207 4.63 25.09 -13.34
CA ALA A 207 4.46 25.58 -11.98
C ALA A 207 5.81 25.70 -11.25
N GLU A 208 5.85 26.58 -10.26
CA GLU A 208 7.00 26.79 -9.39
C GLU A 208 6.62 26.60 -7.93
N VAL A 209 7.58 26.15 -7.12
CA VAL A 209 7.37 26.04 -5.67
C VAL A 209 7.43 27.45 -5.07
N SER A 210 6.28 27.94 -4.62
CA SER A 210 6.17 29.26 -3.99
C SER A 210 6.72 29.25 -2.56
N THR A 211 6.20 28.36 -1.72
CA THR A 211 6.65 28.20 -0.32
C THR A 211 6.15 26.89 0.29
N LEU A 212 6.62 26.59 1.50
CA LEU A 212 6.02 25.60 2.39
C LEU A 212 5.13 26.30 3.42
N ALA A 213 3.99 25.69 3.71
CA ALA A 213 3.03 26.14 4.72
C ALA A 213 2.62 24.98 5.62
N VAL A 214 1.84 25.27 6.65
CA VAL A 214 1.30 24.29 7.60
C VAL A 214 -0.19 24.57 7.72
N SER A 215 -1.02 23.52 7.70
CA SER A 215 -2.46 23.68 7.86
C SER A 215 -2.81 24.22 9.26
N GLU A 216 -3.89 25.00 9.35
CA GLU A 216 -4.36 25.59 10.61
C GLU A 216 -5.19 24.62 11.48
N ASP A 217 -5.21 23.33 11.14
CA ASP A 217 -5.98 22.30 11.84
C ASP A 217 -5.40 21.91 13.21
N ALA A 218 -6.23 21.25 14.02
CA ALA A 218 -5.85 20.71 15.34
C ALA A 218 -4.63 19.76 15.29
N ALA A 219 -4.33 19.19 14.12
CA ALA A 219 -3.10 18.47 13.83
C ALA A 219 -2.41 19.16 12.65
N PRO A 220 -1.36 19.97 12.88
CA PRO A 220 -0.69 20.71 11.81
C PRO A 220 -0.04 19.74 10.81
N VAL A 221 -0.47 19.80 9.56
CA VAL A 221 0.10 19.01 8.45
C VAL A 221 0.87 19.96 7.53
N PRO A 222 2.13 19.66 7.17
CA PRO A 222 2.85 20.49 6.23
C PRO A 222 2.31 20.32 4.81
N LEU A 223 2.32 21.41 4.06
CA LEU A 223 1.91 21.46 2.66
C LEU A 223 2.90 22.29 1.83
N VAL A 224 3.07 21.92 0.57
CA VAL A 224 3.83 22.69 -0.41
C VAL A 224 2.86 23.44 -1.32
N LEU A 225 3.11 24.74 -1.50
CA LEU A 225 2.33 25.60 -2.37
C LEU A 225 3.03 25.72 -3.72
N LEU A 226 2.42 25.18 -4.77
CA LEU A 226 2.84 25.41 -6.15
C LEU A 226 2.07 26.61 -6.71
N LYS A 227 2.72 27.42 -7.52
CA LYS A 227 2.10 28.53 -8.25
C LYS A 227 2.34 28.35 -9.75
N GLY A 228 1.30 28.50 -10.56
CA GLY A 228 1.46 28.48 -12.02
C GLY A 228 2.36 29.62 -12.50
N VAL A 229 3.21 29.37 -13.50
CA VAL A 229 4.09 30.42 -14.06
C VAL A 229 3.28 31.51 -14.77
N ASP A 230 2.24 31.09 -15.50
CA ASP A 230 1.36 31.97 -16.28
C ASP A 230 0.00 32.25 -15.59
N SER A 231 -0.20 31.79 -14.35
CA SER A 231 -1.44 31.97 -13.59
C SER A 231 -1.17 32.40 -12.14
N GLU A 232 -2.09 33.15 -11.56
CA GLU A 232 -2.03 33.49 -10.12
C GLU A 232 -2.54 32.35 -9.22
N GLN A 233 -2.81 31.19 -9.82
CA GLN A 233 -3.40 30.06 -9.13
C GLN A 233 -2.37 29.35 -8.24
N VAL A 234 -2.81 29.05 -7.02
CA VAL A 234 -2.01 28.36 -6.00
C VAL A 234 -2.56 26.97 -5.78
N ILE A 235 -1.70 25.96 -5.85
CA ILE A 235 -2.06 24.55 -5.76
C ILE A 235 -1.41 23.98 -4.48
N PRO A 236 -2.18 23.77 -3.40
CA PRO A 236 -1.67 23.14 -2.19
C PRO A 236 -1.52 21.63 -2.36
N ILE A 237 -0.36 21.08 -1.98
CA ILE A 237 -0.10 19.64 -1.92
C ILE A 237 0.33 19.27 -0.51
N PHE A 238 -0.47 18.46 0.17
CA PHE A 238 -0.16 17.95 1.50
C PHE A 238 1.00 16.95 1.45
N ILE A 239 1.94 17.09 2.38
CA ILE A 239 3.15 16.27 2.44
C ILE A 239 3.45 15.83 3.88
N GLY A 240 4.39 14.91 4.05
CA GLY A 240 4.90 14.52 5.36
C GLY A 240 5.99 15.47 5.88
N ASN A 241 6.28 15.40 7.17
CA ASN A 241 7.33 16.21 7.81
C ASN A 241 8.72 15.99 7.20
N ASN A 242 9.05 14.74 6.86
CA ASN A 242 10.36 14.41 6.29
C ASN A 242 10.48 14.95 4.86
N GLU A 243 9.40 14.86 4.07
CA GLU A 243 9.30 15.44 2.74
C GLU A 243 9.40 16.97 2.79
N ALA A 244 8.73 17.62 3.74
CA ALA A 244 8.80 19.07 3.92
C ALA A 244 10.24 19.53 4.21
N GLN A 245 10.98 18.82 5.07
CA GLN A 245 12.39 19.12 5.33
C GLN A 245 13.27 18.96 4.08
N ALA A 246 13.02 17.92 3.27
CA ALA A 246 13.76 17.67 2.04
C ALA A 246 13.53 18.77 0.99
N ILE A 247 12.29 19.23 0.85
CA ILE A 247 11.89 20.34 -0.04
C ILE A 247 12.43 21.67 0.48
N HIS A 248 12.28 21.96 1.78
CA HIS A 248 12.77 23.18 2.41
C HIS A 248 14.28 23.36 2.19
N SER A 249 15.05 22.28 2.37
CA SER A 249 16.50 22.31 2.17
C SER A 249 16.87 22.62 0.72
N ALA A 250 16.16 22.06 -0.26
CA ALA A 250 16.39 22.34 -1.68
C ALA A 250 15.99 23.77 -2.07
N LEU A 251 14.83 24.25 -1.60
CA LEU A 251 14.33 25.58 -1.90
C LEU A 251 15.30 26.69 -1.45
N HIS A 252 16.01 26.46 -0.36
CA HIS A 252 17.00 27.41 0.19
C HIS A 252 18.44 27.12 -0.27
N GLY A 253 18.64 26.16 -1.19
CA GLY A 253 19.97 25.78 -1.66
C GLY A 253 20.90 25.25 -0.54
N TYR A 254 20.34 24.74 0.55
CA TYR A 254 21.11 24.19 1.66
C TYR A 254 21.67 22.82 1.30
N GLN A 255 22.99 22.70 1.25
CA GLN A 255 23.67 21.42 1.04
C GLN A 255 24.12 20.83 2.39
N PRO A 256 23.55 19.69 2.82
CA PRO A 256 23.98 19.03 4.04
C PRO A 256 25.40 18.45 3.91
N PRO A 257 26.15 18.31 5.02
CA PRO A 257 27.52 17.78 5.00
C PRO A 257 27.62 16.31 4.52
N ARG A 258 26.49 15.61 4.52
CA ARG A 258 26.33 14.26 3.95
C ARG A 258 25.09 14.28 3.06
N PRO A 259 25.15 13.66 1.87
CA PRO A 259 24.02 13.65 0.95
C PRO A 259 22.81 12.97 1.60
N MET A 260 21.64 13.61 1.47
CA MET A 260 20.34 13.01 1.79
C MET A 260 19.88 12.11 0.64
N THR A 261 18.72 11.48 0.79
CA THR A 261 18.19 10.51 -0.18
C THR A 261 18.04 11.09 -1.59
N HIS A 262 17.50 12.31 -1.73
CA HIS A 262 17.33 12.97 -3.02
C HIS A 262 18.66 13.41 -3.63
N ASP A 263 19.63 13.82 -2.81
CA ASP A 263 20.99 14.15 -3.28
C ASP A 263 21.72 12.90 -3.79
N LEU A 264 21.58 11.77 -3.07
CA LEU A 264 22.11 10.48 -3.48
C LEU A 264 21.48 10.02 -4.80
N PHE A 265 20.16 10.20 -4.97
CA PHE A 265 19.48 9.86 -6.22
C PHE A 265 20.01 10.69 -7.39
N GLY A 266 20.19 12.01 -7.20
CA GLY A 266 20.83 12.88 -8.19
C GLY A 266 22.23 12.40 -8.56
N ALA A 267 23.07 12.08 -7.58
CA ALA A 267 24.42 11.57 -7.82
C ALA A 267 24.44 10.22 -8.55
N VAL A 268 23.48 9.32 -8.25
CA VAL A 268 23.33 8.05 -8.96
C VAL A 268 22.94 8.31 -10.42
N LEU A 269 21.98 9.20 -10.66
CA LEU A 269 21.53 9.55 -12.00
C LEU A 269 22.67 10.17 -12.84
N GLU A 270 23.42 11.11 -12.26
CA GLU A 270 24.61 11.71 -12.88
C GLU A 270 25.69 10.67 -13.18
N SER A 271 25.93 9.72 -12.26
CA SER A 271 26.94 8.66 -12.47
C SER A 271 26.59 7.72 -13.64
N MET A 272 25.33 7.72 -14.07
CA MET A 272 24.81 6.97 -15.20
C MET A 272 24.66 7.85 -16.45
N ASP A 273 25.24 9.06 -16.47
CA ASP A 273 25.05 10.10 -17.50
C ASP A 273 23.57 10.44 -17.77
N GLY A 274 22.71 10.22 -16.78
CA GLY A 274 21.28 10.53 -16.83
C GLY A 274 20.98 11.95 -16.34
N ALA A 275 19.81 12.46 -16.70
CA ALA A 275 19.32 13.75 -16.21
C ALA A 275 17.79 13.76 -16.03
N LEU A 276 17.32 14.36 -14.93
CA LEU A 276 15.90 14.65 -14.74
C LEU A 276 15.55 15.89 -15.58
N LYS A 277 14.64 15.75 -16.54
CA LYS A 277 14.26 16.83 -17.47
C LYS A 277 13.07 17.62 -16.98
N ALA A 278 12.07 16.91 -16.49
CA ALA A 278 10.85 17.50 -15.98
C ALA A 278 10.16 16.53 -15.01
N VAL A 279 9.24 17.08 -14.23
CA VAL A 279 8.30 16.31 -13.43
C VAL A 279 6.88 16.74 -13.74
N PHE A 280 5.95 15.78 -13.75
CA PHE A 280 4.55 16.00 -14.07
C PHE A 280 3.70 15.53 -12.90
N ILE A 281 3.01 16.43 -12.23
CA ILE A 281 2.02 16.13 -11.20
C ILE A 281 0.69 15.99 -11.92
N ASP A 282 0.32 14.75 -12.21
CA ASP A 282 -0.65 14.46 -13.26
C ASP A 282 -1.99 13.93 -12.74
N GLY A 283 -2.08 13.54 -11.47
CA GLY A 283 -3.35 13.13 -10.87
C GLY A 283 -3.39 13.06 -9.35
N ILE A 284 -4.55 12.63 -8.85
CA ILE A 284 -4.80 12.32 -7.44
C ILE A 284 -5.43 10.93 -7.36
N LEU A 285 -4.85 10.04 -6.56
CA LEU A 285 -5.35 8.69 -6.34
C LEU A 285 -5.52 8.45 -4.84
N ASP A 286 -6.72 8.08 -4.41
CA ASP A 286 -7.07 7.86 -3.00
C ASP A 286 -6.66 9.05 -2.07
N GLY A 287 -6.76 10.28 -2.59
CA GLY A 287 -6.38 11.50 -1.87
C GLY A 287 -4.87 11.81 -1.85
N ALA A 288 -4.04 10.99 -2.51
CA ALA A 288 -2.61 11.22 -2.64
C ALA A 288 -2.28 11.77 -4.04
N TYR A 289 -1.50 12.85 -4.09
CA TYR A 289 -0.99 13.41 -5.33
C TYR A 289 0.10 12.51 -5.92
N ILE A 290 -0.08 12.14 -7.18
CA ILE A 290 0.80 11.25 -7.92
C ILE A 290 1.49 12.05 -9.04
N ALA A 291 2.71 11.64 -9.35
CA ALA A 291 3.57 12.36 -10.28
C ALA A 291 4.45 11.41 -11.10
N ILE A 292 4.96 11.89 -12.22
CA ILE A 292 5.87 11.18 -13.11
C ILE A 292 7.16 11.98 -13.27
N LEU A 293 8.30 11.32 -13.11
CA LEU A 293 9.62 11.85 -13.43
C LEU A 293 9.95 11.54 -14.89
N GLU A 294 10.35 12.54 -15.66
CA GLU A 294 10.87 12.36 -17.01
C GLU A 294 12.40 12.38 -16.98
N LEU A 295 13.00 11.20 -17.16
CA LEU A 295 14.45 11.01 -17.16
C LEU A 295 14.97 10.86 -18.58
N SER A 296 16.08 11.52 -18.88
CA SER A 296 16.91 11.25 -20.05
C SER A 296 18.05 10.33 -19.63
N LEU A 297 18.27 9.24 -20.38
CA LEU A 297 19.36 8.28 -20.13
C LEU A 297 20.21 8.10 -21.39
N PRO A 298 21.52 7.84 -21.26
CA PRO A 298 22.38 7.62 -22.41
C PRO A 298 21.98 6.35 -23.16
N GLY A 299 21.97 6.42 -24.49
CA GLY A 299 21.64 5.27 -25.35
C GLY A 299 20.14 5.02 -25.51
N ARG A 300 19.26 5.91 -25.03
CA ARG A 300 17.83 5.93 -25.34
C ARG A 300 17.46 7.25 -26.01
N ASP A 301 16.77 7.15 -27.15
CA ASP A 301 16.24 8.32 -27.87
C ASP A 301 14.96 8.85 -27.20
N GLU A 302 14.20 7.97 -26.53
CA GLU A 302 12.98 8.31 -25.81
C GLU A 302 13.24 8.48 -24.31
N PRO A 303 12.59 9.47 -23.65
CA PRO A 303 12.69 9.64 -22.21
C PRO A 303 12.08 8.45 -21.46
N VAL A 304 12.61 8.19 -20.27
CA VAL A 304 12.11 7.19 -19.35
C VAL A 304 11.22 7.86 -18.32
N TYR A 305 9.98 7.40 -18.23
CA TYR A 305 9.02 7.86 -17.25
C TYR A 305 9.04 6.96 -16.02
N ILE A 306 9.13 7.55 -14.83
CA ILE A 306 9.12 6.83 -13.55
C ILE A 306 8.03 7.41 -12.66
N ASP A 307 7.13 6.54 -12.19
CA ASP A 307 6.09 6.91 -11.22
C ASP A 307 6.71 7.34 -9.88
N SER A 308 6.15 8.38 -9.28
CA SER A 308 6.66 9.04 -8.09
C SER A 308 5.52 9.66 -7.28
N ARG A 309 5.74 9.81 -5.98
CA ARG A 309 4.93 10.74 -5.18
C ARG A 309 5.23 12.17 -5.61
N ALA A 310 4.24 13.07 -5.53
CA ALA A 310 4.43 14.48 -5.85
C ALA A 310 5.54 15.12 -4.99
N SER A 311 5.63 14.78 -3.70
CA SER A 311 6.66 15.30 -2.80
C SER A 311 8.09 14.96 -3.22
N ASP A 312 8.33 13.71 -3.62
CA ASP A 312 9.64 13.26 -4.10
C ASP A 312 9.98 13.91 -5.44
N ALA A 313 9.00 14.04 -6.33
CA ALA A 313 9.16 14.69 -7.62
C ALA A 313 9.54 16.17 -7.47
N ILE A 314 8.86 16.91 -6.60
CA ILE A 314 9.18 18.32 -6.30
C ILE A 314 10.58 18.43 -5.68
N ALA A 315 10.91 17.58 -4.70
CA ALA A 315 12.21 17.60 -4.04
C ALA A 315 13.39 17.31 -4.98
N LEU A 316 13.19 16.44 -5.97
CA LEU A 316 14.16 16.16 -7.03
C LEU A 316 14.23 17.29 -8.06
N ALA A 317 13.08 17.82 -8.49
CA ALA A 317 13.02 18.90 -9.46
C ALA A 317 13.76 20.16 -8.97
N LEU A 318 13.57 20.53 -7.71
CA LEU A 318 14.28 21.65 -7.09
C LEU A 318 15.81 21.46 -7.05
N ARG A 319 16.29 20.22 -6.88
CA ARG A 319 17.73 19.92 -6.83
C ARG A 319 18.37 19.81 -8.20
N ALA A 320 17.63 19.29 -9.17
CA ALA A 320 18.08 19.13 -10.55
C ALA A 320 17.81 20.36 -11.42
N GLU A 321 17.18 21.40 -10.86
CA GLU A 321 16.68 22.57 -11.60
C GLU A 321 15.78 22.16 -12.77
N ALA A 322 14.98 21.10 -12.58
CA ALA A 322 14.07 20.57 -13.59
C ALA A 322 12.71 21.27 -13.51
N LYS A 323 12.01 21.33 -14.65
CA LYS A 323 10.69 21.94 -14.74
C LYS A 323 9.62 21.12 -14.02
N ILE A 324 8.71 21.80 -13.33
CA ILE A 324 7.53 21.17 -12.69
C ILE A 324 6.31 21.53 -13.52
N PHE A 325 5.52 20.52 -13.86
CA PHE A 325 4.27 20.65 -14.59
C PHE A 325 3.12 20.08 -13.78
N VAL A 326 1.93 20.68 -13.87
CA VAL A 326 0.73 20.21 -13.18
C VAL A 326 -0.43 20.07 -14.18
N SER A 327 -1.17 18.97 -14.08
CA SER A 327 -2.32 18.73 -14.97
C SER A 327 -3.53 19.59 -14.58
N PRO A 328 -4.36 20.02 -15.55
CA PRO A 328 -5.58 20.78 -15.27
C PRO A 328 -6.53 20.11 -14.26
N GLN A 329 -6.57 18.77 -14.24
CA GLN A 329 -7.41 18.01 -13.30
C GLN A 329 -6.94 18.15 -11.85
N VAL A 330 -5.62 18.17 -11.63
CA VAL A 330 -5.03 18.39 -10.30
C VAL A 330 -5.29 19.82 -9.83
N ILE A 331 -5.25 20.76 -10.77
CA ILE A 331 -5.53 22.17 -10.53
C ILE A 331 -7.00 22.37 -10.11
N GLU A 332 -7.95 21.84 -10.87
CA GLU A 332 -9.39 21.91 -10.58
C GLU A 332 -9.72 21.26 -9.23
N ALA A 333 -9.16 20.07 -8.95
CA ALA A 333 -9.36 19.39 -7.67
C ALA A 333 -8.80 20.16 -6.46
N ALA A 334 -7.80 21.02 -6.68
CA ALA A 334 -7.22 21.83 -5.61
C ALA A 334 -8.07 23.08 -5.29
N GLU A 335 -8.81 23.63 -6.27
CA GLU A 335 -9.73 24.77 -6.07
C GLU A 335 -10.92 24.41 -5.17
N GLU A 336 -11.38 23.16 -5.18
CA GLU A 336 -12.51 22.72 -4.33
C GLU A 336 -12.18 22.71 -2.82
N HIS A 337 -10.91 22.91 -2.45
CA HIS A 337 -10.40 22.83 -1.07
C HIS A 337 -9.89 24.17 -0.49
N GLU A 338 -10.26 25.33 -1.07
CA GLU A 338 -9.76 26.65 -0.65
C GLU A 338 -10.25 27.14 0.73
N GLU A 339 -9.38 27.11 1.74
CA GLU A 339 -9.33 28.06 2.87
C GLU A 339 -7.88 28.18 3.40
N PHE A 340 -6.94 28.78 2.66
CA PHE A 340 -5.60 29.08 3.21
C PHE A 340 -4.98 30.38 2.66
N GLU A 341 -4.64 31.33 3.53
CA GLU A 341 -3.85 32.53 3.19
C GLU A 341 -2.34 32.24 3.23
N PRO A 342 -1.53 32.76 2.30
CA PRO A 342 -0.08 32.64 2.37
C PRO A 342 0.50 33.46 3.54
N LEU A 343 1.30 32.83 4.40
CA LEU A 343 2.05 33.56 5.44
C LEU A 343 3.08 34.50 4.79
N GLU A 344 2.97 35.80 5.09
CA GLU A 344 3.95 36.80 4.67
C GLU A 344 5.38 36.43 5.12
N LYS A 345 6.36 36.76 4.26
CA LYS A 345 7.80 36.51 4.48
C LYS A 345 8.25 36.96 5.88
N GLN A 346 8.52 36.00 6.75
CA GLN A 346 9.15 36.31 8.04
C GLN A 346 10.62 36.72 7.82
N PRO A 347 11.14 37.69 8.59
CA PRO A 347 12.53 38.12 8.48
C PRO A 347 13.48 36.98 8.87
N PRO A 348 14.74 37.01 8.39
CA PRO A 348 15.69 35.93 8.62
C PRO A 348 15.93 35.74 10.12
N ILE A 349 15.80 34.50 10.58
CA ILE A 349 16.04 34.09 11.96
C ILE A 349 17.51 34.39 12.29
N GLU A 350 17.74 35.28 13.27
CA GLU A 350 19.07 35.53 13.81
C GLU A 350 19.64 34.23 14.40
N GLN A 351 20.85 33.87 13.96
CA GLN A 351 21.60 32.71 14.43
C GLN A 351 21.80 32.78 15.94
N HIS A 352 20.95 32.12 16.72
CA HIS A 352 21.23 31.80 18.11
C HIS A 352 21.88 30.42 18.18
N GLN A 353 22.98 30.40 18.92
CA GLN A 353 23.95 29.31 19.11
C GLN A 353 23.30 27.93 19.20
N VAL A 354 23.81 27.03 18.35
CA VAL A 354 23.62 25.59 18.46
C VAL A 354 24.27 25.12 19.75
N ASP A 355 23.48 25.02 20.83
CA ASP A 355 23.91 24.29 22.02
C ASP A 355 23.95 22.79 21.70
N SER A 356 25.16 22.25 21.79
CA SER A 356 25.51 20.87 21.47
C SER A 356 24.99 19.90 22.53
N ASN A 357 23.72 19.47 22.45
CA ASN A 357 23.25 18.24 23.09
C ASN A 357 21.91 17.71 22.52
N PRO A 358 21.89 16.59 21.76
CA PRO A 358 20.67 16.09 21.11
C PRO A 358 19.77 15.20 22.00
N MET A 359 19.86 15.26 23.33
CA MET A 359 19.18 14.29 24.24
C MET A 359 18.22 14.90 25.29
N ALA A 360 17.91 16.20 25.24
CA ALA A 360 17.22 16.87 26.37
C ALA A 360 15.73 17.22 26.19
N THR A 361 15.06 16.87 25.08
CA THR A 361 13.69 17.39 24.83
C THR A 361 12.55 16.38 25.01
N TYR A 362 12.81 15.17 25.52
CA TYR A 362 11.75 14.15 25.71
C TYR A 362 11.23 13.96 27.15
N CYS A 363 11.44 14.91 28.06
CA CYS A 363 11.07 14.76 29.48
C CYS A 363 10.08 15.80 30.05
N LEU A 364 9.09 16.26 29.28
CA LEU A 364 8.01 17.10 29.83
C LEU A 364 6.61 16.71 29.32
N SER A 365 6.13 15.52 29.68
CA SER A 365 4.66 15.26 29.75
C SER A 365 4.23 13.96 30.47
N SER A 366 4.95 13.44 31.46
CA SER A 366 4.42 12.32 32.26
C SER A 366 4.63 12.48 33.76
N GLU A 367 3.54 12.75 34.47
CA GLU A 367 3.40 12.52 35.91
C GLU A 367 3.56 11.02 36.22
N ARG A 368 4.82 10.56 36.37
CA ARG A 368 5.25 9.41 37.18
C ARG A 368 6.75 9.14 36.94
N PRO A 369 7.66 9.59 37.83
CA PRO A 369 9.09 9.46 37.64
C PRO A 369 9.66 8.35 38.52
N GLU A 370 9.38 7.08 38.24
CA GLU A 370 10.23 5.98 38.70
C GLU A 370 10.14 4.87 37.66
N ILE A 371 11.30 4.29 37.30
CA ILE A 371 11.54 3.10 36.47
C ILE A 371 12.34 3.42 35.17
N PHE A 372 13.67 3.26 35.32
CA PHE A 372 14.74 3.10 34.32
C PHE A 372 15.30 4.33 33.55
N CYS A 373 16.49 4.77 34.00
CA CYS A 373 17.60 5.14 33.11
C CYS A 373 18.21 3.90 32.45
#